data_AF-A0A0K2Y7E0-F1
#
_entry.id   AF-A0A0K2Y7E0-F1
#
_cell.length_a   1.000
_cell.length_b   1.000
_cell.length_c   1.000
_cell.angle_alpha   90.00
_cell.angle_beta   90.00
_cell.angle_gamma   90.00
#
_symmetry.space_group_name_H-M   'P 1'
#
loop_
_entity.id
_entity.type
_entity.pdbx_description
1 polymer ?
#
loop_
_entity_poly.entity_id
_entity_poly.type
_entity_poly.pdbx_seq_one_letter_code
_entity_poly.pdbx_strand_id
1 'polypeptide(L)'
;MRFLVIALLLGTLLRATTPPALLEIAKKLHNTMATVINQSNTDLTRNNAAIDSLLVIQKLAEQFFNQVPLLQRFKPRNAQEKRFISALKQFEMLHLFALMNGYINVERRRPPFAQVISDYLKVLDFIYAPLLQAHQEGLDLNSYTQALSALQSDPADWDKMVQYFIDNQQISPKPMLPVQAFFKDFKIVELAYRLIRGEDQQDLFALLGESQDWEYADLYAAKKLGIGQDSDIDVIVGTDDYYDRYAPFYAQYSTRLVEFLYESYYYTFDDPLSSPQLDIPTLQQHPQLCFKPQYLRQKFKQACLDILKGTYKTQALENYLKTIPLVSVENTACLARNAQGKIQKFTSQNPFCLALQNSLNNRGVHAHHSL
;
A
#
# COMPACT_ATOMS: atom_id res chain seq x y z
N MET A 1 -14.98 42.97 -10.00
CA MET A 1 -15.72 42.01 -9.15
C MET A 1 -15.61 40.63 -9.77
N ARG A 2 -15.31 39.62 -8.94
CA ARG A 2 -15.25 38.17 -9.21
C ARG A 2 -13.99 37.64 -9.94
N PHE A 3 -12.89 37.56 -9.19
CA PHE A 3 -11.91 36.49 -9.36
C PHE A 3 -12.40 35.27 -8.58
N LEU A 4 -12.64 34.15 -9.28
CA LEU A 4 -12.92 32.87 -8.66
C LEU A 4 -11.59 32.28 -8.18
N VAL A 5 -11.39 32.24 -6.87
CA VAL A 5 -10.29 31.52 -6.23
C VAL A 5 -10.60 30.03 -6.35
N ILE A 6 -9.98 29.36 -7.31
CA ILE A 6 -9.86 27.90 -7.30
C ILE A 6 -8.80 27.59 -6.24
N ALA A 7 -9.27 27.27 -5.03
CA ALA A 7 -8.40 26.84 -3.96
C ALA A 7 -7.74 25.51 -4.34
N LEU A 8 -6.42 25.52 -4.33
CA LEU A 8 -5.54 24.38 -4.44
C LEU A 8 -5.98 23.21 -3.55
N LEU A 9 -6.27 22.08 -4.17
CA LEU A 9 -6.14 20.75 -3.57
C LEU A 9 -4.64 20.46 -3.39
N LEU A 10 -4.02 21.17 -2.44
CA LEU A 10 -2.65 20.91 -2.02
C LEU A 10 -2.66 19.66 -1.12
N GLY A 11 -1.85 18.70 -1.53
CA GLY A 11 -1.53 17.49 -0.79
C GLY A 11 -1.20 17.80 0.66
N THR A 12 -2.15 17.47 1.51
CA THR A 12 -1.90 17.13 2.90
C THR A 12 -2.63 15.81 3.08
N LEU A 13 -1.99 14.86 3.76
CA LEU A 13 -2.69 13.86 4.56
C LEU A 13 -3.63 14.65 5.49
N LEU A 14 -4.78 15.07 4.97
CA LEU A 14 -5.90 15.54 5.77
C LEU A 14 -6.07 14.46 6.84
N ARG A 15 -6.13 14.90 8.09
CA ARG A 15 -6.57 14.05 9.21
C ARG A 15 -7.95 13.50 8.83
N ALA A 16 -7.98 12.41 8.08
CA ALA A 16 -9.17 11.69 7.74
C ALA A 16 -9.51 10.91 9.01
N THR A 17 -10.24 11.56 9.91
CA THR A 17 -10.94 10.81 10.95
C THR A 17 -11.84 9.83 10.23
N THR A 18 -11.76 8.55 10.61
CA THR A 18 -12.57 7.48 10.05
C THR A 18 -14.02 7.94 9.95
N PRO A 19 -14.65 7.92 8.75
CA PRO A 19 -16.03 8.35 8.62
C PRO A 19 -16.91 7.64 9.64
N PRO A 20 -17.77 8.35 10.41
CA PRO A 20 -18.54 7.73 11.50
C PRO A 20 -19.34 6.51 11.05
N ALA A 21 -19.93 6.55 9.86
CA ALA A 21 -20.67 5.43 9.29
C ALA A 21 -19.79 4.17 9.06
N LEU A 22 -18.56 4.35 8.57
CA LEU A 22 -17.60 3.25 8.41
C LEU A 22 -17.20 2.65 9.76
N LEU A 23 -16.96 3.50 10.76
CA LEU A 23 -16.60 3.05 12.09
C LEU A 23 -17.73 2.24 12.74
N GLU A 24 -18.99 2.64 12.56
CA GLU A 24 -20.14 1.90 13.07
C GLU A 24 -20.31 0.53 12.38
N ILE A 25 -20.05 0.43 11.08
CA ILE A 25 -20.07 -0.85 10.37
C ILE A 25 -18.93 -1.75 10.87
N ALA A 26 -17.73 -1.19 11.01
CA ALA A 26 -16.58 -1.90 11.55
C ALA A 26 -16.84 -2.43 12.97
N LYS A 27 -17.48 -1.65 13.85
CA LYS A 27 -17.89 -2.10 15.19
C LYS A 27 -18.89 -3.25 15.14
N LYS A 28 -19.88 -3.18 14.24
CA LYS A 28 -20.85 -4.28 14.06
C LYS A 28 -20.17 -5.56 13.58
N LEU A 29 -19.24 -5.44 12.63
CA LEU A 29 -18.42 -6.54 12.14
C LEU A 29 -17.62 -7.18 13.29
N HIS A 30 -16.83 -6.37 14.01
CA HIS A 30 -16.07 -6.78 15.19
C HIS A 30 -16.97 -7.49 16.22
N ASN A 31 -18.09 -6.89 16.61
CA ASN A 31 -18.97 -7.47 17.64
C ASN A 31 -19.58 -8.79 17.20
N THR A 32 -19.88 -8.95 15.90
CA THR A 32 -20.38 -10.21 15.34
C THR A 32 -19.32 -11.30 15.47
N MET A 33 -18.07 -11.00 15.08
CA MET A 33 -16.94 -11.93 15.20
C MET A 33 -16.63 -12.27 16.67
N ALA A 34 -16.57 -11.26 17.54
CA ALA A 34 -16.23 -11.42 18.96
C ALA A 34 -17.27 -12.24 19.74
N THR A 35 -18.56 -12.11 19.39
CA THR A 35 -19.63 -12.88 20.04
C THR A 35 -19.45 -14.37 19.81
N VAL A 36 -19.05 -14.77 18.61
CA VAL A 36 -18.80 -16.17 18.24
C VAL A 36 -17.59 -16.73 18.99
N ILE A 37 -16.50 -15.96 19.04
CA ILE A 37 -15.24 -16.38 19.68
C ILE A 37 -15.44 -16.59 21.19
N ASN A 38 -16.09 -15.63 21.86
CA ASN A 38 -16.32 -15.69 23.31
C ASN A 38 -17.29 -16.81 23.75
N GLN A 39 -18.06 -17.39 22.84
CA GLN A 39 -19.03 -18.45 23.12
C GLN A 39 -18.44 -19.87 23.01
N SER A 40 -17.18 -20.01 22.59
CA SER A 40 -16.57 -21.27 22.18
C SER A 40 -15.19 -21.47 22.79
N ASN A 41 -14.96 -22.63 23.42
CA ASN A 41 -13.62 -23.13 23.77
C ASN A 41 -13.03 -24.02 22.66
N THR A 42 -13.72 -24.13 21.53
CA THR A 42 -13.30 -24.94 20.37
C THR A 42 -12.69 -24.05 19.29
N ASP A 43 -11.71 -24.63 18.58
CA ASP A 43 -11.14 -24.12 17.32
C ASP A 43 -12.21 -23.47 16.43
N LEU A 44 -11.95 -22.25 15.95
CA LEU A 44 -12.91 -21.46 15.17
C LEU A 44 -13.35 -22.22 13.90
N THR A 45 -12.47 -23.04 13.34
CA THR A 45 -12.70 -23.82 12.12
C THR A 45 -13.77 -24.90 12.28
N ARG A 46 -14.02 -25.35 13.53
CA ARG A 46 -15.02 -26.37 13.89
C ARG A 46 -16.26 -25.77 14.56
N ASN A 47 -16.30 -24.45 14.71
CA ASN A 47 -17.39 -23.76 15.39
C ASN A 47 -18.54 -23.47 14.41
N ASN A 48 -19.65 -24.21 14.55
CA ASN A 48 -20.85 -23.99 13.73
C ASN A 48 -21.39 -22.55 13.82
N ALA A 49 -21.30 -21.90 14.98
CA ALA A 49 -21.72 -20.50 15.11
C ALA A 49 -20.82 -19.57 14.29
N ALA A 50 -19.52 -19.88 14.17
CA ALA A 50 -18.60 -19.15 13.29
C ALA A 50 -18.99 -19.33 11.82
N ILE A 51 -19.19 -20.58 11.40
CA ILE A 51 -19.58 -20.94 10.03
C ILE A 51 -20.90 -20.27 9.64
N ASP A 52 -21.90 -20.32 10.51
CA ASP A 52 -23.22 -19.72 10.29
C ASP A 52 -23.15 -18.19 10.22
N SER A 53 -22.23 -17.57 10.96
CA SER A 53 -22.04 -16.11 10.96
C SER A 53 -21.34 -15.56 9.71
N LEU A 54 -20.67 -16.42 8.91
CA LEU A 54 -19.87 -15.99 7.75
C LEU A 54 -20.68 -15.15 6.75
N LEU A 55 -21.96 -15.46 6.54
CA LEU A 55 -22.81 -14.68 5.62
C LEU A 55 -23.08 -13.26 6.14
N VAL A 56 -23.26 -13.10 7.45
CA VAL A 56 -23.50 -11.79 8.09
C VAL A 56 -22.22 -10.96 8.04
N ILE A 57 -21.09 -11.59 8.38
CA ILE A 57 -19.75 -11.00 8.35
C ILE A 57 -19.39 -10.53 6.94
N GLN A 58 -19.62 -11.38 5.92
CA GLN A 58 -19.45 -11.02 4.52
C GLN A 58 -20.24 -9.75 4.16
N LYS A 59 -21.55 -9.72 4.47
CA LYS A 59 -22.41 -8.57 4.17
C LYS A 59 -21.93 -7.28 4.85
N LEU A 60 -21.51 -7.36 6.11
CA LEU A 60 -20.97 -6.21 6.84
C LEU A 60 -19.67 -5.70 6.23
N ALA A 61 -18.77 -6.59 5.83
CA ALA A 61 -17.53 -6.20 5.19
C ALA A 61 -17.75 -5.64 3.78
N GLU A 62 -18.66 -6.22 2.99
CA GLU A 62 -19.09 -5.63 1.72
C GLU A 62 -19.67 -4.21 1.91
N GLN A 63 -20.51 -4.01 2.93
CA GLN A 63 -21.02 -2.68 3.28
C GLN A 63 -19.89 -1.72 3.67
N PHE A 64 -18.90 -2.19 4.43
CA PHE A 64 -17.71 -1.41 4.78
C PHE A 64 -16.96 -0.96 3.52
N PHE A 65 -16.55 -1.89 2.65
CA PHE A 65 -15.79 -1.55 1.45
C PHE A 65 -16.58 -0.75 0.40
N ASN A 66 -17.90 -0.84 0.41
CA ASN A 66 -18.76 0.03 -0.41
C ASN A 66 -18.80 1.48 0.11
N GLN A 67 -18.45 1.72 1.38
CA GLN A 67 -18.38 3.05 1.98
C GLN A 67 -16.98 3.64 2.07
N VAL A 68 -15.93 2.86 1.75
CA VAL A 68 -14.55 3.37 1.69
C VAL A 68 -14.43 4.47 0.62
N PRO A 69 -14.14 5.73 0.98
CA PRO A 69 -14.16 6.84 0.03
C PRO A 69 -13.18 6.69 -1.12
N LEU A 70 -12.05 6.02 -0.89
CA LEU A 70 -11.07 5.70 -1.92
C LEU A 70 -11.71 4.81 -3.01
N LEU A 71 -12.34 3.71 -2.61
CA LEU A 71 -12.93 2.75 -3.55
C LEU A 71 -14.18 3.28 -4.26
N GLN A 72 -14.93 4.21 -3.65
CA GLN A 72 -16.09 4.86 -4.30
C GLN A 72 -15.70 5.73 -5.51
N ARG A 73 -14.47 6.24 -5.52
CA ARG A 73 -13.91 7.03 -6.63
C ARG A 73 -13.60 6.19 -7.86
N PHE A 74 -13.45 4.88 -7.70
CA PHE A 74 -13.19 3.98 -8.82
C PHE A 74 -14.44 3.84 -9.70
N LYS A 75 -14.32 4.15 -10.99
CA LYS A 75 -15.40 4.08 -11.98
C LYS A 75 -15.07 3.04 -13.06
N PRO A 76 -15.45 1.76 -12.89
CA PRO A 76 -15.09 0.72 -13.83
C PRO A 76 -15.66 1.01 -15.22
N ARG A 77 -14.80 0.98 -16.24
CA ARG A 77 -15.13 1.29 -17.64
C ARG A 77 -15.72 0.10 -18.39
N ASN A 78 -15.45 -1.12 -17.93
CA ASN A 78 -15.87 -2.36 -18.57
C ASN A 78 -16.11 -3.49 -17.54
N ALA A 79 -16.58 -4.65 -18.01
CA ALA A 79 -16.87 -5.80 -17.15
C ALA A 79 -15.64 -6.36 -16.43
N GLN A 80 -14.45 -6.26 -17.04
CA GLN A 80 -13.20 -6.72 -16.43
C GLN A 80 -12.80 -5.83 -15.26
N GLU A 81 -12.91 -4.51 -15.39
CA GLU A 81 -12.65 -3.59 -14.28
C GLU A 81 -13.68 -3.74 -13.14
N LYS A 82 -14.93 -4.11 -13.46
CA LYS A 82 -15.92 -4.49 -12.43
C LYS A 82 -15.49 -5.74 -11.65
N ARG A 83 -14.93 -6.74 -12.33
CA ARG A 83 -14.37 -7.93 -11.69
C ARG A 83 -13.12 -7.59 -10.86
N PHE A 84 -12.25 -6.73 -11.39
CA PHE A 84 -11.05 -6.27 -10.67
C PHE A 84 -11.40 -5.63 -9.34
N ILE A 85 -12.31 -4.65 -9.32
CA ILE A 85 -12.69 -3.98 -8.06
C ILE A 85 -13.45 -4.92 -7.10
N SER A 86 -14.21 -5.89 -7.63
CA SER A 86 -14.85 -6.91 -6.81
C SER A 86 -13.82 -7.83 -6.14
N ALA A 87 -12.82 -8.27 -6.90
CA ALA A 87 -11.74 -9.11 -6.39
C ALA A 87 -10.84 -8.35 -5.40
N LEU A 88 -10.55 -7.07 -5.66
CA LEU A 88 -9.84 -6.19 -4.73
C LEU A 88 -10.57 -6.13 -3.40
N LYS A 89 -11.88 -5.87 -3.41
CA LYS A 89 -12.67 -5.83 -2.18
C LYS A 89 -12.65 -7.15 -1.44
N GLN A 90 -12.76 -8.28 -2.14
CA GLN A 90 -12.68 -9.61 -1.51
C GLN A 90 -11.32 -9.87 -0.88
N PHE A 91 -10.23 -9.48 -1.55
CA PHE A 91 -8.87 -9.58 -1.00
C PHE A 91 -8.73 -8.73 0.28
N GLU A 92 -9.15 -7.47 0.24
CA GLU A 92 -9.09 -6.59 1.41
C GLU A 92 -10.06 -7.00 2.54
N MET A 93 -11.11 -7.76 2.26
CA MET A 93 -11.95 -8.35 3.30
C MET A 93 -11.17 -9.35 4.16
N LEU A 94 -10.26 -10.13 3.57
CA LEU A 94 -9.42 -11.08 4.31
C LEU A 94 -8.49 -10.34 5.30
N HIS A 95 -7.81 -9.29 4.84
CA HIS A 95 -7.00 -8.41 5.71
C HIS A 95 -7.83 -7.77 6.83
N LEU A 96 -9.05 -7.32 6.53
CA LEU A 96 -9.94 -6.76 7.55
C LEU A 96 -10.34 -7.81 8.59
N PHE A 97 -10.65 -9.04 8.17
CA PHE A 97 -10.94 -10.14 9.09
C PHE A 97 -9.74 -10.47 9.97
N ALA A 98 -8.54 -10.52 9.39
CA ALA A 98 -7.31 -10.79 10.12
C ALA A 98 -7.03 -9.73 11.21
N LEU A 99 -7.21 -8.45 10.88
CA LEU A 99 -7.09 -7.35 11.84
C LEU A 99 -8.16 -7.38 12.93
N MET A 100 -9.40 -7.73 12.59
CA MET A 100 -10.49 -7.82 13.56
C MET A 100 -10.26 -8.98 14.53
N ASN A 101 -9.85 -10.14 14.03
CA ASN A 101 -9.57 -11.31 14.85
C ASN A 101 -8.37 -11.03 15.78
N GLY A 102 -7.28 -10.46 15.24
CA GLY A 102 -6.12 -10.04 16.04
C GLY A 102 -6.49 -9.00 17.10
N TYR A 103 -7.40 -8.07 16.79
CA TYR A 103 -7.94 -7.13 17.75
C TYR A 103 -8.74 -7.81 18.86
N ILE A 104 -9.48 -8.87 18.58
CA ILE A 104 -10.29 -9.60 19.56
C ILE A 104 -9.38 -10.38 20.52
N ASN A 105 -8.39 -11.09 19.97
CA ASN A 105 -7.57 -12.05 20.71
C ASN A 105 -6.45 -11.42 21.55
N VAL A 106 -6.06 -10.16 21.27
CA VAL A 106 -4.92 -9.53 21.94
C VAL A 106 -5.33 -8.32 22.78
N GLU A 107 -5.32 -8.44 24.11
CA GLU A 107 -5.67 -7.33 25.03
C GLU A 107 -4.48 -6.41 25.35
N ARG A 108 -3.26 -6.95 25.42
CA ARG A 108 -2.07 -6.18 25.76
C ARG A 108 -1.67 -5.29 24.59
N ARG A 109 -1.39 -4.01 24.87
CA ARG A 109 -0.94 -3.00 23.88
C ARG A 109 -1.95 -2.73 22.75
N ARG A 110 -3.22 -3.11 22.94
CA ARG A 110 -4.31 -2.89 21.98
C ARG A 110 -4.56 -1.39 21.77
N PRO A 111 -4.36 -0.84 20.55
CA PRO A 111 -4.71 0.54 20.26
C PRO A 111 -6.24 0.74 20.32
N PRO A 112 -6.75 1.99 20.37
CA PRO A 112 -8.18 2.25 20.25
C PRO A 112 -8.73 1.67 18.94
N PHE A 113 -9.90 1.02 18.97
CA PHE A 113 -10.49 0.39 17.78
C PHE A 113 -10.61 1.37 16.59
N ALA A 114 -11.02 2.61 16.86
CA ALA A 114 -11.12 3.64 15.82
C ALA A 114 -9.77 3.98 15.17
N GLN A 115 -8.67 3.83 15.91
CA GLN A 115 -7.31 3.99 15.38
C GLN A 115 -6.97 2.84 14.44
N VAL A 116 -7.22 1.58 14.82
CA VAL A 116 -6.99 0.40 13.94
C VAL A 116 -7.67 0.59 12.58
N ILE A 117 -8.95 1.00 12.60
CA ILE A 117 -9.69 1.25 11.35
C ILE A 117 -9.09 2.44 10.58
N SER A 118 -8.68 3.51 11.26
CA SER A 118 -8.04 4.66 10.60
C SER A 118 -6.72 4.27 9.95
N ASP A 119 -5.91 3.46 10.62
CA ASP A 119 -4.60 3.03 10.15
C ASP A 119 -4.74 2.03 9.00
N TYR A 120 -5.73 1.14 9.05
CA TYR A 120 -6.09 0.30 7.91
C TYR A 120 -6.55 1.09 6.68
N LEU A 121 -7.37 2.14 6.86
CA LEU A 121 -7.77 3.00 5.73
C LEU A 121 -6.56 3.73 5.12
N LYS A 122 -5.55 4.11 5.92
CA LYS A 122 -4.30 4.69 5.42
C LYS A 122 -3.47 3.67 4.66
N VAL A 123 -3.50 2.38 5.04
CA VAL A 123 -2.89 1.30 4.24
C VAL A 123 -3.57 1.25 2.87
N LEU A 124 -4.90 1.23 2.81
CA LEU A 124 -5.62 1.22 1.53
C LEU A 124 -5.27 2.44 0.67
N ASP A 125 -5.19 3.63 1.26
CA ASP A 125 -4.75 4.84 0.55
C ASP A 125 -3.31 4.72 0.04
N PHE A 126 -2.38 4.22 0.86
CA PHE A 126 -0.98 4.00 0.46
C PHE A 126 -0.86 3.00 -0.70
N ILE A 127 -1.65 1.93 -0.67
CA ILE A 127 -1.57 0.86 -1.66
C ILE A 127 -2.26 1.24 -2.98
N TYR A 128 -3.45 1.84 -2.91
CA TYR A 128 -4.33 1.97 -4.08
C TYR A 128 -4.54 3.38 -4.59
N ALA A 129 -4.27 4.44 -3.82
CA ALA A 129 -4.53 5.81 -4.29
C ALA A 129 -3.77 6.15 -5.58
N PRO A 130 -2.47 5.83 -5.74
CA PRO A 130 -1.76 6.09 -7.00
C PRO A 130 -2.38 5.36 -8.19
N LEU A 131 -2.77 4.09 -8.00
CA LEU A 131 -3.40 3.27 -9.05
C LEU A 131 -4.74 3.85 -9.48
N LEU A 132 -5.60 4.22 -8.52
CA LEU A 132 -6.91 4.81 -8.79
C LEU A 132 -6.79 6.18 -9.46
N GLN A 133 -5.81 6.99 -9.07
CA GLN A 133 -5.54 8.26 -9.74
C GLN A 133 -5.06 8.03 -11.18
N ALA A 134 -4.13 7.10 -11.40
CA ALA A 134 -3.67 6.76 -12.75
C ALA A 134 -4.82 6.24 -13.63
N HIS A 135 -5.73 5.43 -13.07
CA HIS A 135 -6.93 4.95 -13.77
C HIS A 135 -7.84 6.09 -14.21
N GLN A 136 -8.06 7.10 -13.35
CA GLN A 136 -8.82 8.31 -13.69
C GLN A 136 -8.17 9.10 -14.83
N GLU A 137 -6.84 9.10 -14.90
CA GLU A 137 -6.04 9.71 -15.97
C GLU A 137 -5.87 8.80 -17.21
N GLY A 138 -6.61 7.69 -17.28
CA GLY A 138 -6.68 6.83 -18.46
C GLY A 138 -5.68 5.67 -18.49
N LEU A 139 -5.07 5.28 -17.36
CA LEU A 139 -4.28 4.04 -17.27
C LEU A 139 -5.16 2.84 -17.68
N ASP A 140 -4.66 1.98 -18.56
CA ASP A 140 -5.28 0.70 -18.87
C ASP A 140 -4.95 -0.33 -17.78
N LEU A 141 -5.97 -0.76 -17.01
CA LEU A 141 -5.76 -1.67 -15.89
C LEU A 141 -5.32 -3.08 -16.32
N ASN A 142 -5.66 -3.51 -17.54
CA ASN A 142 -5.25 -4.83 -18.03
C ASN A 142 -3.76 -4.82 -18.36
N SER A 143 -3.31 -3.76 -19.05
CA SER A 143 -1.90 -3.55 -19.35
C SER A 143 -1.09 -3.39 -18.07
N TYR A 144 -1.64 -2.70 -17.07
CA TYR A 144 -1.01 -2.55 -15.76
C TYR A 144 -0.90 -3.87 -14.98
N THR A 145 -1.99 -4.64 -14.91
CA THR A 145 -1.99 -5.94 -14.21
C THR A 145 -1.07 -6.96 -14.90
N GLN A 146 -0.96 -6.92 -16.24
CA GLN A 146 0.05 -7.69 -16.97
C GLN A 146 1.48 -7.26 -16.61
N ALA A 147 1.72 -5.95 -16.48
CA ALA A 147 3.03 -5.46 -16.04
C ALA A 147 3.36 -5.91 -14.62
N LEU A 148 2.38 -5.88 -13.70
CA LEU A 148 2.53 -6.40 -12.34
C LEU A 148 2.86 -7.90 -12.33
N SER A 149 2.18 -8.70 -13.16
CA SER A 149 2.41 -10.16 -13.21
C SER A 149 3.80 -10.56 -13.70
N ALA A 150 4.51 -9.65 -14.38
CA ALA A 150 5.88 -9.87 -14.80
C ALA A 150 6.90 -9.58 -13.68
N LEU A 151 6.47 -8.98 -12.57
CA LEU A 151 7.32 -8.71 -11.42
C LEU A 151 7.35 -9.95 -10.53
N GLN A 152 8.54 -10.47 -10.29
CA GLN A 152 8.77 -11.39 -9.20
C GLN A 152 8.97 -10.56 -7.94
N SER A 153 8.17 -10.80 -6.90
CA SER A 153 8.45 -10.27 -5.58
C SER A 153 7.80 -11.15 -4.53
N ASP A 154 8.62 -11.62 -3.60
CA ASP A 154 8.19 -12.24 -2.36
C ASP A 154 8.21 -11.14 -1.27
N PRO A 155 7.14 -10.94 -0.48
CA PRO A 155 7.20 -10.07 0.68
C PRO A 155 8.38 -10.33 1.61
N ALA A 156 8.84 -11.59 1.71
CA ALA A 156 10.03 -11.95 2.49
C ALA A 156 11.32 -11.22 2.04
N ASP A 157 11.37 -10.76 0.78
CA ASP A 157 12.50 -9.99 0.26
C ASP A 157 12.69 -8.65 1.01
N TRP A 158 11.64 -8.14 1.67
CA TRP A 158 11.64 -6.86 2.38
C TRP A 158 12.00 -6.96 3.86
N ASP A 159 12.09 -8.17 4.44
CA ASP A 159 12.27 -8.40 5.88
C ASP A 159 13.45 -7.59 6.45
N LYS A 160 14.62 -7.67 5.80
CA LYS A 160 15.83 -6.96 6.24
C LYS A 160 15.66 -5.44 6.21
N MET A 161 14.96 -4.93 5.20
CA MET A 161 14.80 -3.49 5.00
C MET A 161 13.76 -2.91 5.95
N VAL A 162 12.66 -3.63 6.17
CA VAL A 162 11.66 -3.29 7.18
C VAL A 162 12.30 -3.33 8.58
N GLN A 163 13.04 -4.40 8.90
CA GLN A 163 13.73 -4.51 10.20
C GLN A 163 14.72 -3.38 10.42
N TYR A 164 15.50 -3.01 9.40
CA TYR A 164 16.41 -1.86 9.49
C TYR A 164 15.68 -0.58 9.94
N PHE A 165 14.52 -0.26 9.35
CA PHE A 165 13.77 0.94 9.73
C PHE A 165 13.05 0.82 11.07
N ILE A 166 12.69 -0.39 11.50
CA ILE A 166 12.21 -0.64 12.87
C ILE A 166 13.33 -0.32 13.86
N ASP A 167 14.52 -0.88 13.66
CA ASP A 167 15.68 -0.73 14.57
C ASP A 167 16.22 0.69 14.60
N ASN A 168 16.16 1.39 13.47
CA ASN A 168 16.65 2.75 13.30
C ASN A 168 15.54 3.80 13.41
N GLN A 169 14.38 3.44 13.97
CA GLN A 169 13.29 4.39 14.18
C GLN A 169 13.79 5.59 15.00
N GLN A 170 13.81 6.76 14.37
CA GLN A 170 14.20 7.97 15.10
C GLN A 170 13.07 8.42 16.02
N ILE A 171 13.28 8.30 17.34
CA ILE A 171 12.47 8.90 18.40
C ILE A 171 13.12 10.23 18.86
N SER A 172 13.75 10.96 17.94
CA SER A 172 14.59 12.12 18.26
C SER A 172 13.75 13.41 18.38
N PRO A 173 14.05 14.32 19.33
CA PRO A 173 13.27 15.52 19.54
C PRO A 173 13.42 16.50 18.36
N LYS A 174 12.45 17.42 18.29
CA LYS A 174 12.31 18.54 17.35
C LYS A 174 13.63 19.17 16.88
N PRO A 175 13.64 19.80 15.68
CA PRO A 175 12.48 20.10 14.83
C PRO A 175 12.08 18.95 13.90
N MET A 176 10.84 18.99 13.40
CA MET A 176 10.32 18.05 12.38
C MET A 176 11.15 18.15 11.11
N LEU A 177 12.20 17.35 11.02
CA LEU A 177 12.96 17.13 9.80
C LEU A 177 12.19 16.17 8.88
N PRO A 178 12.44 16.21 7.56
CA PRO A 178 11.85 15.29 6.59
C PRO A 178 11.98 13.79 6.94
N VAL A 179 13.02 13.44 7.71
CA VAL A 179 13.23 12.10 8.28
C VAL A 179 12.06 11.65 9.18
N GLN A 180 11.50 12.54 9.99
CA GLN A 180 10.35 12.21 10.84
C GLN A 180 9.08 11.97 10.01
N ALA A 181 8.91 12.71 8.91
CA ALA A 181 7.81 12.48 7.97
C ALA A 181 7.94 11.10 7.32
N PHE A 182 9.16 10.69 6.95
CA PHE A 182 9.45 9.35 6.45
C PHE A 182 9.05 8.28 7.47
N PHE A 183 9.52 8.36 8.73
CA PHE A 183 9.19 7.36 9.75
C PHE A 183 7.72 7.34 10.13
N LYS A 184 7.01 8.47 10.02
CA LYS A 184 5.56 8.51 10.21
C LYS A 184 4.83 7.69 9.14
N ASP A 185 5.21 7.85 7.88
CA ASP A 185 4.58 7.09 6.78
C ASP A 185 5.07 5.63 6.78
N PHE A 186 6.32 5.37 7.16
CA PHE A 186 6.87 4.02 7.32
C PHE A 186 6.03 3.15 8.26
N LYS A 187 5.45 3.71 9.32
CA LYS A 187 4.54 2.95 10.20
C LYS A 187 3.33 2.35 9.47
N ILE A 188 2.80 3.07 8.48
CA ILE A 188 1.70 2.57 7.64
C ILE A 188 2.23 1.52 6.65
N VAL A 189 3.42 1.74 6.11
CA VAL A 189 4.09 0.80 5.19
C VAL A 189 4.42 -0.51 5.88
N GLU A 190 4.87 -0.46 7.13
CA GLU A 190 5.18 -1.62 7.96
C GLU A 190 3.91 -2.42 8.28
N LEU A 191 2.79 -1.75 8.60
CA LEU A 191 1.49 -2.43 8.71
C LEU A 191 1.07 -3.08 7.39
N ALA A 192 1.24 -2.39 6.25
CA ALA A 192 0.93 -2.95 4.93
C ALA A 192 1.77 -4.18 4.60
N TYR A 193 3.06 -4.15 4.93
CA TYR A 193 3.97 -5.28 4.78
C TYR A 193 3.54 -6.46 5.65
N ARG A 194 3.19 -6.24 6.93
CA ARG A 194 2.71 -7.33 7.80
C ARG A 194 1.44 -7.99 7.26
N LEU A 195 0.50 -7.20 6.72
CA LEU A 195 -0.75 -7.71 6.14
C LEU A 195 -0.52 -8.70 4.99
N ILE A 196 0.55 -8.57 4.19
CA ILE A 196 0.82 -9.51 3.09
C ILE A 196 1.84 -10.58 3.45
N ARG A 197 2.64 -10.37 4.50
CA ARG A 197 3.66 -11.33 4.92
C ARG A 197 3.04 -12.57 5.56
N GLY A 198 1.88 -12.41 6.21
CA GLY A 198 1.03 -13.50 6.69
C GLY A 198 1.77 -14.49 7.59
N GLU A 199 2.58 -14.02 8.55
CA GLU A 199 3.37 -14.93 9.37
C GLU A 199 2.53 -15.61 10.47
N ASP A 200 2.72 -16.92 10.63
CA ASP A 200 2.33 -17.77 11.78
C ASP A 200 2.99 -17.37 13.11
N GLN A 201 3.56 -16.16 13.21
CA GLN A 201 4.21 -15.69 14.42
C GLN A 201 3.17 -15.05 15.33
N GLN A 202 2.63 -15.86 16.24
CA GLN A 202 1.93 -15.40 17.43
C GLN A 202 2.76 -14.25 18.08
N ASP A 203 2.08 -13.16 18.46
CA ASP A 203 2.62 -11.98 19.16
C ASP A 203 3.45 -10.95 18.34
N LEU A 204 3.38 -10.95 17.00
CA LEU A 204 3.96 -9.86 16.20
C LEU A 204 2.99 -8.67 16.04
N PHE A 205 3.32 -7.57 16.71
CA PHE A 205 2.61 -6.29 16.61
C PHE A 205 3.25 -5.40 15.54
N ALA A 206 2.42 -4.71 14.76
CA ALA A 206 2.87 -3.55 13.99
C ALA A 206 3.42 -2.45 14.91
N LEU A 207 4.22 -1.53 14.37
CA LEU A 207 4.74 -0.38 15.12
C LEU A 207 3.64 0.52 15.70
N LEU A 208 2.43 0.45 15.14
CA LEU A 208 1.24 1.18 15.58
C LEU A 208 0.42 0.39 16.62
N GLY A 209 0.79 -0.86 16.91
CA GLY A 209 0.20 -1.72 17.94
C GLY A 209 -0.86 -2.70 17.42
N GLU A 210 -1.17 -2.69 16.13
CA GLU A 210 -2.09 -3.63 15.51
C GLU A 210 -1.51 -5.04 15.54
N SER A 211 -2.38 -6.00 15.87
CA SER A 211 -2.12 -7.43 15.75
C SER A 211 -2.95 -7.99 14.60
N GLN A 212 -2.50 -9.11 14.03
CA GLN A 212 -3.19 -9.84 12.98
C GLN A 212 -3.31 -11.29 13.38
N ASP A 213 -4.46 -11.88 13.09
CA ASP A 213 -4.74 -13.28 13.35
C ASP A 213 -5.62 -13.80 12.20
N TRP A 214 -5.07 -14.70 11.39
CA TRP A 214 -5.68 -15.11 10.14
C TRP A 214 -6.77 -16.17 10.28
N GLU A 215 -7.00 -16.73 11.46
CA GLU A 215 -7.92 -17.86 11.67
C GLU A 215 -9.33 -17.61 11.08
N TYR A 216 -9.88 -16.41 11.30
CA TYR A 216 -11.19 -16.03 10.75
C TYR A 216 -11.15 -15.81 9.23
N ALA A 217 -10.05 -15.26 8.72
CA ALA A 217 -9.84 -15.06 7.29
C ALA A 217 -9.73 -16.41 6.56
N ASP A 218 -9.00 -17.37 7.15
CA ASP A 218 -8.81 -18.72 6.63
C ASP A 218 -10.12 -19.50 6.62
N LEU A 219 -10.90 -19.42 7.70
CA LEU A 219 -12.24 -19.99 7.75
C LEU A 219 -13.14 -19.44 6.63
N TYR A 220 -13.13 -18.13 6.42
CA TYR A 220 -13.89 -17.50 5.34
C TYR A 220 -13.38 -17.93 3.96
N ALA A 221 -12.05 -17.96 3.77
CA ALA A 221 -11.42 -18.34 2.51
C ALA A 221 -11.77 -19.77 2.10
N ALA A 222 -11.66 -20.73 3.01
CA ALA A 222 -12.03 -22.12 2.75
C ALA A 222 -13.54 -22.27 2.50
N LYS A 223 -14.38 -21.82 3.45
CA LYS A 223 -15.83 -22.10 3.42
C LYS A 223 -16.62 -21.28 2.40
N LYS A 224 -16.13 -20.09 2.01
CA LYS A 224 -16.86 -19.18 1.09
C LYS A 224 -16.18 -18.97 -0.24
N LEU A 225 -14.85 -19.05 -0.30
CA LEU A 225 -14.10 -18.78 -1.52
C LEU A 225 -13.54 -20.04 -2.18
N GLY A 226 -13.52 -21.18 -1.46
CA GLY A 226 -12.92 -22.43 -1.95
C GLY A 226 -11.40 -22.32 -2.12
N ILE A 227 -10.74 -21.58 -1.22
CA ILE A 227 -9.29 -21.41 -1.18
C ILE A 227 -8.74 -22.34 -0.09
N GLY A 228 -7.67 -23.08 -0.40
CA GLY A 228 -7.09 -24.07 0.51
C GLY A 228 -7.92 -25.36 0.61
N GLN A 229 -7.66 -26.12 1.66
CA GLN A 229 -8.33 -27.40 1.94
C GLN A 229 -9.44 -27.20 2.97
N ASP A 230 -10.62 -27.70 2.62
CA ASP A 230 -11.78 -27.76 3.51
C ASP A 230 -12.12 -29.23 3.77
N SER A 231 -11.80 -29.71 4.98
CA SER A 231 -12.16 -31.06 5.43
C SER A 231 -13.09 -31.01 6.64
N ASP A 232 -13.76 -32.12 6.94
CA ASP A 232 -14.61 -32.25 8.14
C ASP A 232 -13.81 -32.10 9.46
N ILE A 233 -12.47 -32.16 9.39
CA ILE A 233 -11.57 -32.17 10.54
C ILE A 233 -10.84 -30.83 10.67
N ASP A 234 -10.20 -30.33 9.61
CA ASP A 234 -9.45 -29.07 9.63
C ASP A 234 -9.69 -28.21 8.38
N VAL A 235 -9.61 -26.88 8.57
CA VAL A 235 -9.41 -25.90 7.51
C VAL A 235 -7.92 -25.60 7.43
N ILE A 236 -7.32 -25.81 6.27
CA ILE A 236 -5.90 -25.51 6.02
C ILE A 236 -5.82 -24.59 4.82
N VAL A 237 -5.43 -23.34 5.04
CA VAL A 237 -5.18 -22.37 3.98
C VAL A 237 -3.74 -21.91 4.08
N GLY A 238 -2.93 -22.27 3.07
CA GLY A 238 -1.53 -21.84 3.01
C GLY A 238 -1.42 -20.44 2.42
N THR A 239 -0.31 -19.75 2.72
CA THR A 239 -0.01 -18.46 2.10
C THR A 239 0.01 -18.57 0.57
N ASP A 240 0.52 -19.67 0.02
CA ASP A 240 0.56 -19.95 -1.42
C ASP A 240 -0.85 -20.00 -2.05
N ASP A 241 -1.86 -20.51 -1.33
CA ASP A 241 -3.24 -20.55 -1.82
C ASP A 241 -3.80 -19.14 -2.04
N TYR A 242 -3.43 -18.20 -1.15
CA TYR A 242 -3.77 -16.79 -1.30
C TYR A 242 -2.99 -16.13 -2.43
N TYR A 243 -1.70 -16.41 -2.56
CA TYR A 243 -0.87 -15.90 -3.66
C TYR A 243 -1.44 -16.30 -5.01
N ASP A 244 -1.76 -17.57 -5.21
CA ASP A 244 -2.30 -18.06 -6.47
C ASP A 244 -3.63 -17.38 -6.83
N ARG A 245 -4.50 -17.20 -5.83
CA ARG A 245 -5.82 -16.58 -6.05
C ARG A 245 -5.74 -15.07 -6.29
N TYR A 246 -4.84 -14.38 -5.59
CA TYR A 246 -4.79 -12.93 -5.51
C TYR A 246 -3.46 -12.34 -6.00
N ALA A 247 -2.71 -13.05 -6.84
CA ALA A 247 -1.39 -12.65 -7.33
C ALA A 247 -1.29 -11.18 -7.79
N PRO A 248 -2.25 -10.60 -8.55
CA PRO A 248 -2.16 -9.19 -8.94
C PRO A 248 -2.20 -8.21 -7.76
N PHE A 249 -2.88 -8.55 -6.67
CA PHE A 249 -2.98 -7.69 -5.49
C PHE A 249 -1.76 -7.83 -4.58
N TYR A 250 -1.20 -9.04 -4.42
CA TYR A 250 0.11 -9.22 -3.81
C TYR A 250 1.19 -8.47 -4.58
N ALA A 251 1.22 -8.58 -5.92
CA ALA A 251 2.15 -7.84 -6.76
C ALA A 251 1.96 -6.31 -6.64
N GLN A 252 0.71 -5.84 -6.51
CA GLN A 252 0.42 -4.43 -6.23
C GLN A 252 1.02 -4.02 -4.89
N TYR A 253 0.77 -4.77 -3.81
CA TYR A 253 1.34 -4.50 -2.50
C TYR A 253 2.87 -4.45 -2.55
N SER A 254 3.50 -5.49 -3.11
CA SER A 254 4.95 -5.56 -3.28
C SER A 254 5.48 -4.36 -4.06
N THR A 255 4.84 -3.97 -5.17
CA THR A 255 5.25 -2.79 -5.94
C THR A 255 5.22 -1.51 -5.11
N ARG A 256 4.21 -1.34 -4.26
CA ARG A 256 4.09 -0.18 -3.37
C ARG A 256 5.16 -0.20 -2.27
N LEU A 257 5.46 -1.38 -1.73
CA LEU A 257 6.57 -1.57 -0.78
C LEU A 257 7.91 -1.25 -1.43
N VAL A 258 8.21 -1.79 -2.62
CA VAL A 258 9.42 -1.49 -3.40
C VAL A 258 9.52 0.02 -3.62
N GLU A 259 8.44 0.65 -4.08
CA GLU A 259 8.44 2.08 -4.34
C GLU A 259 8.81 2.85 -3.06
N PHE A 260 8.33 2.44 -1.89
CA PHE A 260 8.63 3.10 -0.62
C PHE A 260 10.02 2.82 -0.09
N LEU A 261 10.44 1.56 -0.09
CA LEU A 261 11.60 1.06 0.65
C LEU A 261 12.89 1.10 -0.18
N TYR A 262 12.81 0.97 -1.51
CA TYR A 262 13.99 0.83 -2.37
C TYR A 262 14.96 2.03 -2.21
N GLU A 263 16.13 1.74 -1.64
CA GLU A 263 17.18 2.70 -1.30
C GLU A 263 16.71 3.86 -0.38
N SER A 264 15.59 3.71 0.33
CA SER A 264 15.00 4.79 1.12
C SER A 264 15.77 5.14 2.39
N TYR A 265 16.80 4.37 2.75
CA TYR A 265 17.69 4.68 3.88
C TYR A 265 18.43 6.01 3.65
N TYR A 266 18.62 6.45 2.40
CA TYR A 266 19.18 7.77 2.08
C TYR A 266 18.36 8.93 2.66
N TYR A 267 17.04 8.75 2.86
CA TYR A 267 16.24 9.77 3.54
C TYR A 267 16.69 9.98 4.98
N THR A 268 17.22 8.96 5.66
CA THR A 268 17.74 9.09 7.03
C THR A 268 19.06 9.88 7.09
N PHE A 269 19.74 10.04 5.95
CA PHE A 269 20.95 10.88 5.83
C PHE A 269 20.61 12.35 5.57
N ASP A 270 19.34 12.71 5.37
CA ASP A 270 18.92 14.10 5.25
C ASP A 270 18.75 14.81 6.60
N ASP A 271 19.70 14.56 7.50
CA ASP A 271 19.83 15.18 8.82
C ASP A 271 21.20 15.88 8.90
N PRO A 272 21.29 17.17 9.26
CA PRO A 272 22.57 17.85 9.49
C PRO A 272 23.53 17.14 10.45
N LEU A 273 23.03 16.28 11.33
CA LEU A 273 23.80 15.53 12.32
C LEU A 273 24.14 14.11 11.85
N SER A 274 23.62 13.66 10.71
CA SER A 274 23.95 12.35 10.15
C SER A 274 25.38 12.29 9.61
N SER A 275 25.96 11.09 9.64
CA SER A 275 27.23 10.77 9.01
C SER A 275 27.10 9.39 8.33
N PRO A 276 27.13 9.31 6.98
CA PRO A 276 27.28 10.42 6.04
C PRO A 276 26.02 11.30 5.95
N GLN A 277 26.19 12.56 5.53
CA GLN A 277 25.08 13.43 5.15
C GLN A 277 24.67 13.17 3.71
N LEU A 278 23.37 13.28 3.41
CA LEU A 278 22.87 13.27 2.05
C LEU A 278 23.52 14.40 1.23
N ASP A 279 23.88 14.12 -0.02
CA ASP A 279 24.45 15.10 -0.93
C ASP A 279 23.84 15.01 -2.35
N ILE A 280 24.17 16.00 -3.19
CA ILE A 280 23.68 16.09 -4.57
C ILE A 280 24.21 14.93 -5.44
N PRO A 281 25.50 14.55 -5.38
CA PRO A 281 26.01 13.39 -6.11
C PRO A 281 25.24 12.10 -5.82
N THR A 282 24.86 11.85 -4.57
CA THR A 282 24.02 10.71 -4.19
C THR A 282 22.67 10.76 -4.92
N LEU A 283 21.98 11.90 -4.92
CA LEU A 283 20.71 12.06 -5.65
C LEU A 283 20.86 11.89 -7.17
N GLN A 284 22.01 12.22 -7.75
CA GLN A 284 22.30 11.98 -9.17
C GLN A 284 22.50 10.50 -9.49
N GLN A 285 23.10 9.73 -8.57
CA GLN A 285 23.26 8.27 -8.69
C GLN A 285 21.95 7.52 -8.44
N HIS A 286 21.09 8.07 -7.57
CA HIS A 286 19.83 7.46 -7.11
C HIS A 286 18.63 8.38 -7.41
N PRO A 287 18.31 8.64 -8.70
CA PRO A 287 17.30 9.63 -9.09
C PRO A 287 15.88 9.33 -8.61
N GLN A 288 15.57 8.07 -8.28
CA GLN A 288 14.26 7.70 -7.75
C GLN A 288 14.00 8.30 -6.36
N LEU A 289 15.04 8.71 -5.63
CA LEU A 289 14.88 9.44 -4.37
C LEU A 289 14.15 10.78 -4.58
N CYS A 290 14.22 11.35 -5.79
CA CYS A 290 13.52 12.57 -6.16
C CYS A 290 12.02 12.39 -6.39
N PHE A 291 11.49 11.15 -6.36
CA PHE A 291 10.05 10.90 -6.50
C PHE A 291 9.28 10.98 -5.18
N LYS A 292 9.98 11.17 -4.05
CA LYS A 292 9.37 11.41 -2.74
C LYS A 292 9.89 12.70 -2.12
N PRO A 293 9.65 13.86 -2.75
CA PRO A 293 10.18 15.13 -2.28
C PRO A 293 9.69 15.52 -0.89
N GLN A 294 8.59 14.93 -0.39
CA GLN A 294 8.12 15.15 0.98
C GLN A 294 9.11 14.71 2.06
N TYR A 295 10.03 13.79 1.75
CA TYR A 295 11.07 13.28 2.67
C TYR A 295 12.43 13.97 2.49
N LEU A 296 12.46 15.11 1.78
CA LEU A 296 13.67 15.89 1.54
C LEU A 296 13.56 17.31 2.10
N ARG A 297 14.68 17.89 2.55
CA ARG A 297 14.78 19.31 2.92
C ARG A 297 14.71 20.15 1.66
N GLN A 298 14.33 21.42 1.80
CA GLN A 298 14.09 22.32 0.68
C GLN A 298 15.26 22.39 -0.31
N LYS A 299 16.51 22.37 0.19
CA LYS A 299 17.73 22.32 -0.64
C LYS A 299 17.72 21.12 -1.60
N PHE A 300 17.41 19.93 -1.11
CA PHE A 300 17.41 18.70 -1.91
C PHE A 300 16.17 18.57 -2.78
N LYS A 301 15.01 19.09 -2.36
CA LYS A 301 13.84 19.23 -3.25
C LYS A 301 14.18 20.04 -4.50
N GLN A 302 14.85 21.19 -4.31
CA GLN A 302 15.27 22.05 -5.42
C GLN A 302 16.31 21.34 -6.29
N ALA A 303 17.33 20.72 -5.69
CA ALA A 303 18.33 19.95 -6.42
C ALA A 303 17.69 18.84 -7.26
N CYS A 304 16.69 18.13 -6.71
CA CYS A 304 15.96 17.09 -7.43
C CYS A 304 15.24 17.61 -8.67
N LEU A 305 14.62 18.78 -8.63
CA LEU A 305 14.00 19.39 -9.81
C LEU A 305 15.03 19.65 -10.93
N ASP A 306 16.25 20.06 -10.56
CA ASP A 306 17.32 20.28 -11.52
C ASP A 306 17.95 18.97 -12.02
N ILE A 307 18.09 17.98 -11.14
CA ILE A 307 18.58 16.65 -11.48
C ILE A 307 17.67 16.00 -12.50
N LEU A 308 16.35 16.00 -12.25
CA LEU A 308 15.36 15.39 -13.12
C LEU A 308 15.33 16.00 -14.52
N LYS A 309 15.83 17.23 -14.74
CA LYS A 309 16.01 17.82 -16.08
C LYS A 309 17.08 17.12 -16.92
N GLY A 310 17.93 16.29 -16.32
CA GLY A 310 18.83 15.40 -17.05
C GLY A 310 20.27 15.34 -16.56
N THR A 311 20.54 15.47 -15.26
CA THR A 311 21.91 15.25 -14.71
C THR A 311 22.04 13.96 -13.90
N TYR A 312 21.00 13.11 -13.89
CA TYR A 312 21.04 11.80 -13.23
C TYR A 312 21.63 10.68 -14.11
N LYS A 313 22.05 9.59 -13.45
CA LYS A 313 22.47 8.33 -14.07
C LYS A 313 21.27 7.63 -14.72
N THR A 314 21.22 7.64 -16.05
CA THR A 314 20.10 7.09 -16.84
C THR A 314 19.80 5.63 -16.50
N GLN A 315 20.84 4.80 -16.38
CA GLN A 315 20.68 3.38 -16.07
C GLN A 315 19.96 3.13 -14.74
N ALA A 316 20.17 3.99 -13.74
CA ALA A 316 19.51 3.86 -12.44
C ALA A 316 18.00 4.09 -12.56
N LEU A 317 17.59 5.14 -13.32
CA LEU A 317 16.19 5.39 -13.60
C LEU A 317 15.56 4.27 -14.45
N GLU A 318 16.25 3.75 -15.46
CA GLU A 318 15.75 2.65 -16.28
C GLU A 318 15.54 1.37 -15.46
N ASN A 319 16.47 1.04 -14.56
CA ASN A 319 16.34 -0.10 -13.67
C ASN A 319 15.15 0.08 -12.72
N TYR A 320 14.97 1.28 -12.16
CA TYR A 320 13.82 1.61 -11.33
C TYR A 320 12.49 1.48 -12.10
N LEU A 321 12.42 1.97 -13.34
CA LEU A 321 11.21 1.86 -14.17
C LEU A 321 10.89 0.41 -14.59
N LYS A 322 11.87 -0.50 -14.57
CA LYS A 322 11.63 -1.93 -14.81
C LYS A 322 10.93 -2.60 -13.63
N THR A 323 11.17 -2.13 -12.40
CA THR A 323 10.59 -2.71 -11.17
C THR A 323 9.33 -1.98 -10.70
N ILE A 324 9.17 -0.70 -11.06
CA ILE A 324 8.02 0.13 -10.68
C ILE A 324 7.19 0.49 -11.93
N PRO A 325 6.12 -0.28 -12.24
CA PRO A 325 5.29 -0.07 -13.43
C PRO A 325 4.42 1.18 -13.36
N LEU A 326 4.23 1.79 -12.19
CA LEU A 326 3.52 3.06 -12.03
C LEU A 326 4.34 3.98 -11.13
N VAL A 327 4.89 5.05 -11.71
CA VAL A 327 5.62 6.08 -10.97
C VAL A 327 4.68 7.21 -10.58
N SER A 328 4.63 7.51 -9.29
CA SER A 328 3.85 8.61 -8.74
C SER A 328 4.70 9.51 -7.85
N VAL A 329 4.34 10.80 -7.79
CA VAL A 329 4.91 11.77 -6.85
C VAL A 329 3.78 12.35 -6.03
N GLU A 330 3.81 12.17 -4.70
CA GLU A 330 2.74 12.64 -3.80
C GLU A 330 1.34 12.18 -4.28
N ASN A 331 1.23 10.89 -4.62
CA ASN A 331 0.08 10.23 -5.27
C ASN A 331 -0.23 10.67 -6.70
N THR A 332 0.37 11.76 -7.19
CA THR A 332 0.18 12.21 -8.57
C THR A 332 0.85 11.25 -9.54
N ALA A 333 0.05 10.55 -10.36
CA ALA A 333 0.57 9.67 -11.39
C ALA A 333 1.41 10.46 -12.41
N CYS A 334 2.65 10.05 -12.61
CA CYS A 334 3.55 10.68 -13.58
C CYS A 334 3.67 9.81 -14.85
N LEU A 335 3.99 8.53 -14.68
CA LEU A 335 4.28 7.60 -15.77
C LEU A 335 3.77 6.20 -15.43
N ALA A 336 3.34 5.45 -16.43
CA ALA A 336 3.17 4.01 -16.31
C ALA A 336 3.94 3.27 -17.40
N ARG A 337 4.48 2.10 -17.08
CA ARG A 337 5.16 1.19 -18.00
C ARG A 337 4.32 -0.06 -18.16
N ASN A 338 4.00 -0.44 -19.40
CA ASN A 338 3.33 -1.72 -19.65
C ASN A 338 4.33 -2.89 -19.70
N ALA A 339 3.83 -4.12 -19.83
CA ALA A 339 4.65 -5.32 -19.88
C ALA A 339 5.70 -5.32 -21.03
N GLN A 340 5.39 -4.66 -22.15
CA GLN A 340 6.30 -4.51 -23.30
C GLN A 340 7.31 -3.37 -23.13
N GLY A 341 7.27 -2.66 -22.00
CA GLY A 341 8.17 -1.56 -21.69
C GLY A 341 7.81 -0.21 -22.31
N LYS A 342 6.64 -0.09 -22.93
CA LYS A 342 6.12 1.18 -23.43
C LYS A 342 5.69 2.06 -22.26
N ILE A 343 6.11 3.32 -22.31
CA ILE A 343 5.76 4.33 -21.32
C ILE A 343 4.51 5.11 -21.75
N GLN A 344 3.49 5.11 -20.89
CA GLN A 344 2.39 6.07 -20.90
C GLN A 344 2.73 7.23 -19.97
N LYS A 345 2.58 8.46 -20.45
CA LYS A 345 2.73 9.67 -19.65
C LYS A 345 1.35 10.18 -19.26
N PHE A 346 1.17 10.55 -18.00
CA PHE A 346 -0.07 11.17 -17.52
C PHE A 346 0.06 12.69 -17.52
N THR A 347 -1.02 13.39 -17.80
CA THR A 347 -1.06 14.84 -17.65
C THR A 347 -0.89 15.18 -16.18
N SER A 348 0.07 16.03 -15.84
CA SER A 348 0.34 16.39 -14.45
C SER A 348 0.75 17.84 -14.32
N GLN A 349 0.29 18.49 -13.26
CA GLN A 349 0.76 19.81 -12.85
C GLN A 349 1.87 19.72 -11.79
N ASN A 350 2.21 18.50 -11.33
CA ASN A 350 3.26 18.30 -10.36
C ASN A 350 4.62 18.60 -11.02
N PRO A 351 5.44 19.51 -10.46
CA PRO A 351 6.69 19.94 -11.09
C PRO A 351 7.72 18.80 -11.23
N PHE A 352 7.72 17.81 -10.32
CA PHE A 352 8.60 16.65 -10.42
C PHE A 352 8.16 15.71 -11.55
N CYS A 353 6.85 15.47 -11.70
CA CYS A 353 6.33 14.71 -12.84
C CYS A 353 6.71 15.38 -14.16
N LEU A 354 6.50 16.70 -14.28
CA LEU A 354 6.83 17.46 -15.48
C LEU A 354 8.34 17.40 -15.80
N ALA A 355 9.20 17.58 -14.80
CA ALA A 355 10.64 17.49 -14.98
C ALA A 355 11.07 16.11 -15.52
N LEU A 356 10.57 15.03 -14.91
CA LEU A 356 10.82 13.66 -15.34
C LEU A 356 10.32 13.41 -16.77
N GLN A 357 9.08 13.79 -17.06
CA GLN A 357 8.44 13.56 -18.36
C GLN A 357 9.15 14.29 -19.51
N ASN A 358 9.59 15.53 -19.27
CA ASN A 358 10.34 16.34 -20.24
C ASN A 358 11.74 15.78 -20.51
N SER A 359 12.40 15.30 -19.46
CA SER A 359 13.71 14.65 -19.58
C SER A 359 13.67 13.41 -20.48
N LEU A 360 12.61 12.60 -20.34
CA LEU A 360 12.38 11.43 -21.18
C LEU A 360 12.07 11.79 -22.65
N ASN A 361 11.49 12.97 -22.93
CA ASN A 361 11.28 13.45 -24.31
C ASN A 361 12.62 13.82 -24.96
N ASN A 362 13.45 14.58 -24.24
CA ASN A 362 14.70 15.12 -24.77
C ASN A 362 15.77 14.06 -24.99
N ARG A 363 15.71 12.96 -24.22
CA ARG A 363 16.70 11.88 -24.29
C ARG A 363 16.40 10.81 -25.33
N GLY A 364 15.32 10.98 -26.11
CA GLY A 364 14.96 10.02 -27.15
C GLY A 364 14.98 8.59 -26.62
N VAL A 365 14.19 8.31 -25.56
CA VAL A 365 13.94 6.92 -25.17
C VAL A 365 13.15 6.30 -26.32
N HIS A 366 13.89 5.89 -27.34
CA HIS A 366 13.48 4.98 -28.38
C HIS A 366 13.14 3.70 -27.64
N ALA A 367 11.86 3.57 -27.34
CA ALA A 367 11.23 2.28 -27.11
C ALA A 367 11.28 1.49 -28.41
N HIS A 368 12.47 1.14 -28.90
CA HIS A 368 12.70 0.18 -29.97
C HIS A 368 14.15 -0.35 -29.88
N HIS A 369 14.23 -1.68 -29.81
CA HIS A 369 15.37 -2.59 -30.03
C HIS A 369 16.08 -3.17 -28.80
N SER A 370 15.67 -4.41 -28.53
CA SER A 370 16.50 -5.62 -28.55
C SER A 370 17.82 -5.60 -27.79
N LEU A 371 17.91 -6.46 -26.77
CA LEU A 371 18.82 -7.62 -26.78
C LEU A 371 18.10 -8.80 -26.12
#